data_AF-A0A286TEJ5-F1
#
_entry.id   AF-A0A286TEJ5-F1
#
_cell.length_a   1.000
_cell.length_b   1.000
_cell.length_c   1.000
_cell.angle_alpha   90.00
_cell.angle_beta   90.00
_cell.angle_gamma   90.00
#
_symmetry.space_group_name_H-M   'P 1'
#
loop_
_entity.id
_entity.type
_entity.pdbx_description
1 polymer ?
#
loop_
_entity_poly.entity_id
_entity_poly.type
_entity_poly.pdbx_seq_one_letter_code
_entity_poly.pdbx_strand_id
1 'polypeptide(L)'
;MAVQDDATVAAKRAAVIKAREVALQAKADAVRAKSRAKAEAIRHKAEEKATRTLAKGEAHAARIEGIAPAEVERKIRLDVHGRPKPLMRGWIHAIATPLSLAAGIVLICLAHGAPLKWACVVFMTCSLILFGNSAAYHLGDWSPRVTDVLRRIDHVNIFLLIAGTYTPVSFALAPHMRNAIIAGIWSCTLVALIIHVIWISAPRWLYTVVYIVFGVSGVAFMYFFWVSPAAGPAVVVLLASGGACYILGAIVYALRKPDPWPRVFGFHEIFHCGTVAGYACHMVAIYMVIVHLWP
;
A
#
# COMPACT_ATOMS: atom_id res chain seq x y z
N MET A 1 -6.32 -64.47 -43.40
CA MET A 1 -6.63 -63.36 -42.48
C MET A 1 -7.80 -63.79 -41.61
N ALA A 2 -7.74 -63.53 -40.30
CA ALA A 2 -8.79 -63.74 -39.28
C ALA A 2 -8.89 -65.12 -38.59
N VAL A 3 -7.95 -65.43 -37.68
CA VAL A 3 -8.23 -66.11 -36.40
C VAL A 3 -7.35 -65.44 -35.34
N GLN A 4 -7.75 -64.24 -34.91
CA GLN A 4 -7.13 -63.56 -33.78
C GLN A 4 -7.76 -64.14 -32.50
N ASP A 5 -7.23 -65.30 -32.12
CA ASP A 5 -7.30 -66.02 -30.83
C ASP A 5 -8.33 -65.52 -29.80
N ASP A 6 -9.44 -66.25 -29.66
CA ASP A 6 -10.56 -65.98 -28.75
C ASP A 6 -10.13 -65.79 -27.28
N ALA A 7 -9.06 -66.45 -26.84
CA ALA A 7 -8.51 -66.31 -25.50
C ALA A 7 -7.98 -64.89 -25.23
N THR A 8 -7.36 -64.28 -26.23
CA THR A 8 -6.85 -62.90 -26.16
C THR A 8 -7.99 -61.88 -26.09
N VAL A 9 -9.10 -62.15 -26.79
CA VAL A 9 -10.31 -61.32 -26.76
C VAL A 9 -11.02 -61.43 -25.40
N ALA A 10 -11.13 -62.64 -24.84
CA ALA A 10 -11.72 -62.88 -23.53
C ALA A 10 -10.93 -62.20 -22.40
N ALA A 11 -9.59 -62.29 -22.43
CA ALA A 11 -8.72 -61.63 -21.46
C ALA A 11 -8.85 -60.09 -21.51
N LYS A 12 -8.93 -59.50 -22.72
CA LYS A 12 -9.18 -58.06 -22.89
C LYS A 12 -10.54 -57.64 -22.36
N ARG A 13 -11.60 -58.43 -22.60
CA ARG A 13 -12.95 -58.18 -22.05
C ARG A 13 -12.96 -58.21 -20.52
N ALA A 14 -12.31 -59.21 -19.92
CA ALA A 14 -12.19 -59.31 -18.46
C ALA A 14 -11.42 -58.13 -17.84
N ALA A 15 -10.33 -57.69 -18.49
CA ALA A 15 -9.57 -56.52 -18.07
C ALA A 15 -10.39 -55.23 -18.13
N VAL A 16 -11.20 -55.04 -19.18
CA VAL A 16 -12.10 -53.87 -19.32
C VAL A 16 -13.19 -53.88 -18.26
N ILE A 17 -13.78 -55.04 -17.94
CA ILE A 17 -14.79 -55.17 -16.88
C ILE A 17 -14.19 -54.79 -15.52
N LYS A 18 -13.03 -55.35 -15.18
CA LYS A 18 -12.31 -55.04 -13.95
C LYS A 18 -11.94 -53.55 -13.85
N ALA A 19 -11.45 -52.96 -14.95
CA ALA A 19 -11.16 -51.53 -14.99
C ALA A 19 -12.41 -50.67 -14.78
N ARG A 20 -13.56 -51.08 -15.33
CA ARG A 20 -14.84 -50.41 -15.14
C ARG A 20 -15.34 -50.51 -13.70
N GLU A 21 -15.18 -51.66 -13.05
CA GLU A 21 -15.53 -51.86 -11.63
C GLU A 21 -14.68 -50.98 -10.72
N VAL A 22 -13.36 -50.93 -10.94
CA VAL A 22 -12.44 -50.05 -10.20
C VAL A 22 -12.82 -48.59 -10.40
N ALA A 23 -13.15 -48.17 -11.62
CA ALA A 23 -13.58 -46.80 -11.90
C ALA A 23 -14.92 -46.46 -11.22
N LEU A 24 -15.86 -47.40 -11.16
CA LEU A 24 -17.14 -47.21 -10.46
C LEU A 24 -16.95 -47.11 -8.95
N GLN A 25 -16.08 -47.96 -8.38
CA GLN A 25 -15.73 -47.93 -6.97
C GLN A 25 -15.08 -46.58 -6.60
N ALA A 26 -14.09 -46.13 -7.38
CA ALA A 26 -13.43 -44.85 -7.18
C ALA A 26 -14.41 -43.67 -7.26
N LYS A 27 -15.38 -43.72 -8.18
CA LYS A 27 -16.43 -42.70 -8.29
C LYS A 27 -17.36 -42.71 -7.07
N ALA A 28 -17.74 -43.89 -6.58
CA ALA A 28 -18.55 -44.03 -5.38
C ALA A 28 -17.84 -43.47 -4.14
N ASP A 29 -16.55 -43.76 -3.99
CA ASP A 29 -15.74 -43.28 -2.87
C ASP A 29 -15.53 -41.77 -2.91
N ALA A 30 -15.33 -41.19 -4.10
CA ALA A 30 -15.28 -39.74 -4.28
C ALA A 30 -16.59 -39.05 -3.86
N VAL A 31 -17.74 -39.65 -4.20
CA VAL A 31 -19.07 -39.14 -3.80
C VAL A 31 -19.25 -39.23 -2.28
N ARG A 32 -18.82 -40.34 -1.65
CA ARG A 32 -18.87 -40.51 -0.18
C ARG A 32 -17.95 -39.51 0.52
N ALA A 33 -16.73 -39.30 0.04
CA ALA A 33 -15.79 -38.32 0.59
C ALA A 33 -16.36 -36.90 0.51
N LYS A 34 -16.92 -36.51 -0.64
CA LYS A 34 -17.58 -35.20 -0.80
C LYS A 34 -18.76 -35.02 0.15
N SER A 35 -19.53 -36.08 0.36
CA SER A 35 -20.69 -36.07 1.27
C SER A 35 -20.24 -35.91 2.74
N ARG A 36 -19.16 -36.58 3.15
CA ARG A 36 -18.57 -36.44 4.50
C ARG A 36 -18.03 -35.03 4.74
N ALA A 37 -17.24 -34.49 3.81
CA ALA A 37 -16.72 -33.12 3.91
C ALA A 37 -17.84 -32.06 4.02
N LYS A 38 -18.94 -32.24 3.28
CA LYS A 38 -20.11 -31.36 3.39
C LYS A 38 -20.77 -31.47 4.76
N ALA A 39 -20.89 -32.68 5.32
CA ALA A 39 -21.46 -32.89 6.65
C ALA A 39 -20.60 -32.26 7.76
N GLU A 40 -19.28 -32.39 7.67
CA GLU A 40 -18.33 -31.76 8.60
C GLU A 40 -18.41 -30.23 8.54
N ALA A 41 -18.47 -29.64 7.35
CA ALA A 41 -18.63 -28.20 7.19
C ALA A 41 -19.94 -27.66 7.79
N ILE A 42 -21.03 -28.43 7.69
CA ILE A 42 -22.31 -28.08 8.32
C ILE A 42 -22.20 -28.17 9.85
N ARG A 43 -21.57 -29.23 10.38
CA ARG A 43 -21.34 -29.40 11.81
C ARG A 43 -20.51 -28.26 12.40
N HIS A 44 -19.39 -27.92 11.76
CA HIS A 44 -18.53 -26.83 12.20
C HIS A 44 -19.29 -25.49 12.24
N LYS A 45 -20.09 -25.18 11.21
CA LYS A 45 -20.92 -23.96 11.22
C LYS A 45 -22.00 -23.99 12.31
N ALA A 46 -22.59 -25.16 12.58
CA ALA A 46 -23.57 -25.32 13.63
C ALA A 46 -22.94 -25.14 15.01
N GLU A 47 -21.77 -25.72 15.25
CA GLU A 47 -20.98 -25.56 16.48
C GLU A 47 -20.59 -24.10 16.68
N GLU A 48 -20.03 -23.43 15.67
CA GLU A 48 -19.64 -22.01 15.75
C GLU A 48 -20.85 -21.11 16.08
N LYS A 49 -22.01 -21.39 15.46
CA LYS A 49 -23.27 -20.69 15.77
C LYS A 49 -23.76 -20.99 17.19
N ALA A 50 -23.66 -22.24 17.65
CA ALA A 50 -24.06 -22.64 19.00
C ALA A 50 -23.18 -21.93 20.04
N THR A 51 -21.86 -21.97 19.88
CA THR A 51 -20.89 -21.27 20.75
C THR A 51 -21.18 -19.78 20.82
N ARG A 52 -21.47 -19.14 19.68
CA ARG A 52 -21.81 -17.71 19.65
C ARG A 52 -23.14 -17.40 20.32
N THR A 53 -24.11 -18.30 20.25
CA THR A 53 -25.43 -18.13 20.88
C THR A 53 -25.32 -18.32 22.39
N LEU A 54 -24.55 -19.33 22.83
CA LEU A 54 -24.23 -19.56 24.24
C LEU A 54 -23.49 -18.35 24.83
N ALA A 55 -22.42 -17.88 24.18
CA ALA A 55 -21.67 -16.70 24.64
C ALA A 55 -22.54 -15.44 24.74
N LYS A 56 -23.52 -15.26 23.83
CA LYS A 56 -24.50 -14.16 23.93
C LYS A 56 -25.47 -14.36 25.10
N GLY A 57 -25.94 -15.58 25.32
CA GLY A 57 -26.81 -15.94 26.44
C GLY A 57 -26.12 -15.72 27.79
N GLU A 58 -24.89 -16.20 27.93
CA GLU A 58 -24.03 -15.98 29.09
C GLU A 58 -23.77 -14.49 29.34
N ALA A 59 -23.44 -13.72 28.29
CA ALA A 59 -23.26 -12.26 28.43
C ALA A 59 -24.55 -11.52 28.81
N HIS A 60 -25.71 -12.02 28.39
CA HIS A 60 -27.00 -11.47 28.78
C HIS A 60 -27.36 -11.81 30.22
N ALA A 61 -27.13 -13.06 30.64
CA ALA A 61 -27.33 -13.52 32.01
C ALA A 61 -26.42 -12.75 32.98
N ALA A 62 -25.13 -12.61 32.67
CA ALA A 62 -24.18 -11.83 33.46
C ALA A 62 -24.64 -10.36 33.65
N ARG A 63 -25.25 -9.75 32.62
CA ARG A 63 -25.83 -8.40 32.72
C ARG A 63 -27.03 -8.33 33.66
N ILE A 64 -27.90 -9.34 33.67
CA ILE A 64 -29.06 -9.41 34.56
C ILE A 64 -28.60 -9.62 36.01
N GLU A 65 -27.58 -10.44 36.21
CA GLU A 65 -27.00 -10.76 37.52
C GLU A 65 -26.12 -9.64 38.09
N GLY A 66 -25.93 -8.54 37.36
CA GLY A 66 -25.08 -7.42 37.78
C GLY A 66 -23.58 -7.75 37.81
N ILE A 67 -23.19 -8.88 37.23
CA ILE A 67 -21.79 -9.28 37.05
C ILE A 67 -21.22 -8.36 35.97
N ALA A 68 -20.27 -7.49 36.36
CA ALA A 68 -19.53 -6.70 35.39
C ALA A 68 -18.97 -7.65 34.33
N PRO A 69 -19.25 -7.43 33.02
CA PRO A 69 -18.78 -8.33 31.99
C PRO A 69 -17.27 -8.47 32.17
N ALA A 70 -16.78 -9.71 32.17
CA ALA A 70 -15.34 -9.99 32.21
C ALA A 70 -14.68 -9.03 31.22
N GLU A 71 -13.74 -8.21 31.73
CA GLU A 71 -13.08 -7.20 30.94
C GLU A 71 -12.50 -7.92 29.72
N VAL A 72 -13.14 -7.74 28.56
CA VAL A 72 -12.69 -8.41 27.34
C VAL A 72 -11.33 -7.80 27.11
N GLU A 73 -10.28 -8.56 27.42
CA GLU A 73 -8.89 -8.18 27.24
C GLU A 73 -8.70 -7.95 25.74
N ARG A 74 -8.98 -6.73 25.30
CA ARG A 74 -8.82 -6.34 23.91
C ARG A 74 -7.34 -6.38 23.68
N LYS A 75 -6.89 -7.38 22.91
CA LYS A 75 -5.50 -7.48 22.43
C LYS A 75 -5.08 -6.11 21.89
N ILE A 76 -4.29 -5.38 22.68
CA ILE A 76 -3.82 -4.05 22.31
C ILE A 76 -2.79 -4.27 21.21
N ARG A 77 -3.03 -3.71 20.03
CA ARG A 77 -2.06 -3.79 18.94
C ARG A 77 -0.90 -2.87 19.29
N LEU A 78 0.29 -3.43 19.47
CA LEU A 78 1.49 -2.67 19.80
C LEU A 78 2.27 -2.31 18.53
N ASP A 79 2.95 -1.17 18.55
CA ASP A 79 3.93 -0.80 17.53
C ASP A 79 5.27 -1.49 17.77
N VAL A 80 6.23 -1.25 16.87
CA VAL A 80 7.59 -1.81 16.95
C VAL A 80 8.37 -1.37 18.19
N HIS A 81 7.85 -0.38 18.93
CA HIS A 81 8.42 0.12 20.17
C HIS A 81 7.62 -0.32 21.40
N GLY A 82 6.67 -1.24 21.24
CA GLY A 82 5.83 -1.75 22.33
C GLY A 82 4.75 -0.77 22.80
N ARG A 83 4.44 0.28 22.02
CA ARG A 83 3.42 1.27 22.37
C ARG A 83 2.07 0.91 21.75
N PRO A 84 0.94 1.21 22.41
CA PRO A 84 -0.37 1.05 21.79
C PRO A 84 -0.47 1.80 20.47
N LYS A 85 -0.82 1.10 19.38
CA LYS A 85 -1.13 1.72 18.08
C LYS A 85 -2.50 2.40 18.17
N PRO A 86 -2.61 3.67 17.76
CA PRO A 86 -3.91 4.33 17.61
C PRO A 86 -4.81 3.60 16.61
N LEU A 87 -6.13 3.66 16.79
CA LEU A 87 -7.09 2.98 15.92
C LEU A 87 -6.97 3.38 14.44
N MET A 88 -6.63 4.65 14.15
CA MET A 88 -6.51 5.17 12.78
C MET A 88 -5.12 4.93 12.15
N ARG A 89 -4.21 4.23 12.85
CA ARG A 89 -2.86 3.95 12.36
C ARG A 89 -2.91 3.22 11.02
N GLY A 90 -2.36 3.86 9.98
CA GLY A 90 -2.29 3.33 8.62
C GLY A 90 -3.55 3.52 7.76
N TRP A 91 -4.72 3.83 8.34
CA TRP A 91 -5.97 3.95 7.59
C TRP A 91 -5.99 5.12 6.62
N ILE A 92 -5.38 6.26 6.98
CA ILE A 92 -5.28 7.44 6.11
C ILE A 92 -4.59 7.08 4.80
N HIS A 93 -3.46 6.38 4.85
CA HIS A 93 -2.74 5.93 3.66
C HIS A 93 -3.46 4.77 2.95
N ALA A 94 -4.19 3.92 3.67
CA ALA A 94 -5.00 2.87 3.07
C ALA A 94 -6.12 3.45 2.19
N ILE A 95 -6.73 4.56 2.61
CA ILE A 95 -7.72 5.31 1.81
C ILE A 95 -7.03 6.10 0.69
N ALA A 96 -5.86 6.70 0.94
CA ALA A 96 -5.12 7.44 -0.07
C ALA A 96 -4.63 6.55 -1.22
N THR A 97 -4.39 5.26 -0.99
CA THR A 97 -3.89 4.32 -2.01
C THR A 97 -4.84 4.15 -3.22
N PRO A 98 -6.13 3.79 -3.07
CA PRO A 98 -7.04 3.72 -4.21
C PRO A 98 -7.34 5.10 -4.82
N LEU A 99 -7.31 6.18 -4.02
CA LEU A 99 -7.51 7.53 -4.54
C LEU A 99 -6.32 7.98 -5.41
N SER A 100 -5.09 7.68 -5.01
CA SER A 100 -3.88 7.96 -5.79
C SER A 100 -3.82 7.13 -7.06
N LEU A 101 -4.30 5.87 -7.03
CA LEU A 101 -4.47 5.04 -8.22
C LEU A 101 -5.43 5.71 -9.21
N ALA A 102 -6.63 6.07 -8.76
CA ALA A 102 -7.65 6.68 -9.61
C ALA A 102 -7.18 8.01 -10.20
N ALA A 103 -6.58 8.89 -9.38
CA ALA A 103 -5.99 10.13 -9.85
C ALA A 103 -4.86 9.87 -10.86
N GLY A 104 -3.94 8.95 -10.56
CA GLY A 104 -2.86 8.57 -11.48
C GLY A 104 -3.36 8.06 -12.84
N ILE A 105 -4.41 7.23 -12.87
CA ILE A 105 -5.05 6.76 -14.10
C ILE A 105 -5.57 7.94 -14.93
N VAL A 106 -6.36 8.82 -14.30
CA VAL A 106 -6.89 10.02 -14.98
C VAL A 106 -5.74 10.87 -15.53
N LEU A 107 -4.69 11.09 -14.73
CA LEU A 107 -3.51 11.85 -15.13
C LEU A 107 -2.85 11.29 -16.40
N ILE A 108 -2.68 9.96 -16.46
CA ILE A 108 -2.13 9.25 -17.62
C ILE A 108 -3.05 9.39 -18.85
N CYS A 109 -4.37 9.36 -18.66
CA CYS A 109 -5.34 9.55 -19.73
C CYS A 109 -5.29 10.96 -20.33
N LEU A 110 -5.09 11.99 -19.50
CA LEU A 110 -4.99 13.38 -19.94
C LEU A 110 -3.63 13.72 -20.57
N ALA A 111 -2.57 12.95 -20.25
CA ALA A 111 -1.23 13.19 -20.77
C ALA A 111 -1.12 12.88 -22.28
N HIS A 112 -0.60 13.85 -23.06
CA HIS A 112 -0.36 13.70 -24.49
C HIS A 112 1.09 13.31 -24.79
N GLY A 113 1.26 12.35 -25.71
CA GLY A 113 2.57 11.83 -26.10
C GLY A 113 3.15 10.79 -25.14
N ALA A 114 3.92 9.85 -25.69
CA ALA A 114 4.49 8.75 -24.92
C ALA A 114 5.38 9.21 -23.73
N PRO A 115 6.26 10.23 -23.86
CA PRO A 115 7.13 10.63 -22.76
C PRO A 115 6.36 11.14 -21.53
N LEU A 116 5.34 12.00 -21.73
CA LEU A 116 4.55 12.55 -20.64
C LEU A 116 3.67 11.49 -19.98
N LYS A 117 3.11 10.55 -20.76
CA LYS A 117 2.38 9.39 -20.22
C LYS A 117 3.27 8.54 -19.31
N TRP A 118 4.49 8.22 -19.74
CA TRP A 118 5.44 7.49 -18.90
C TRP A 118 5.84 8.27 -17.65
N ALA A 119 6.00 9.59 -17.74
CA ALA A 119 6.23 10.43 -16.57
C ALA A 119 5.08 10.34 -15.54
N CYS A 120 3.83 10.30 -16.01
CA CYS A 120 2.66 10.12 -15.16
C CYS A 120 2.59 8.71 -14.56
N VAL A 121 2.95 7.67 -15.33
CA VAL A 121 3.07 6.29 -14.82
C VAL A 121 4.09 6.23 -13.68
N VAL A 122 5.26 6.83 -13.85
CA VAL A 122 6.29 6.89 -12.80
C VAL A 122 5.74 7.55 -11.53
N PHE A 123 5.09 8.71 -11.66
CA PHE A 123 4.49 9.39 -10.51
C PHE A 123 3.41 8.56 -9.82
N MET A 124 2.51 7.93 -10.59
CA MET A 124 1.49 7.03 -10.07
C MET A 124 2.13 5.84 -9.32
N THR A 125 3.12 5.18 -9.92
CA THR A 125 3.82 4.05 -9.29
C THR A 125 4.50 4.46 -7.99
N CYS A 126 5.22 5.58 -7.96
CA CYS A 126 5.81 6.11 -6.72
C CYS A 126 4.76 6.42 -5.65
N SER A 127 3.60 6.96 -6.05
CA SER A 127 2.47 7.24 -5.15
C SER A 127 1.90 5.96 -4.53
N LEU A 128 1.70 4.92 -5.35
CA LEU A 128 1.17 3.63 -4.90
C LEU A 128 2.16 2.90 -3.99
N ILE A 129 3.45 2.98 -4.32
CA ILE A 129 4.51 2.43 -3.47
C ILE A 129 4.50 3.15 -2.12
N LEU A 130 4.42 4.48 -2.08
CA LEU A 130 4.37 5.23 -0.81
C LEU A 130 3.12 4.89 0.01
N PHE A 131 1.92 5.14 -0.51
CA PHE A 131 0.70 4.97 0.26
C PHE A 131 0.38 3.50 0.53
N GLY A 132 0.59 2.63 -0.46
CA GLY A 132 0.31 1.20 -0.34
C GLY A 132 1.25 0.51 0.64
N ASN A 133 2.57 0.78 0.55
CA ASN A 133 3.52 0.21 1.52
C ASN A 133 3.26 0.75 2.92
N SER A 134 2.99 2.04 3.06
CA SER A 134 2.75 2.65 4.38
C SER A 134 1.48 2.10 5.03
N ALA A 135 0.41 1.93 4.24
CA ALA A 135 -0.81 1.27 4.69
C ALA A 135 -0.53 -0.18 5.14
N ALA A 136 0.17 -0.96 4.32
CA ALA A 136 0.52 -2.34 4.63
C ALA A 136 1.39 -2.45 5.89
N TYR A 137 2.42 -1.60 6.01
CA TYR A 137 3.31 -1.52 7.15
C TYR A 137 2.54 -1.28 8.46
N HIS A 138 1.62 -0.32 8.45
CA HIS A 138 0.94 0.12 9.67
C HIS A 138 -0.27 -0.74 10.05
N LEU A 139 -1.03 -1.22 9.07
CA LEU A 139 -2.24 -2.03 9.32
C LEU A 139 -1.93 -3.49 9.65
N GLY A 140 -0.86 -4.05 9.09
CA GLY A 140 -0.57 -5.47 9.29
C GLY A 140 0.04 -5.80 10.65
N ASP A 141 -0.13 -7.06 11.03
CA ASP A 141 0.47 -7.69 12.22
C ASP A 141 1.49 -8.73 11.71
N TRP A 142 2.62 -8.22 11.21
CA TRP A 142 3.59 -9.00 10.46
C TRP A 142 4.66 -9.62 11.36
N SER A 143 5.39 -10.62 10.84
CA SER A 143 6.59 -11.12 11.51
C SER A 143 7.63 -10.00 11.66
N PRO A 144 8.57 -10.09 12.62
CA PRO A 144 9.60 -9.06 12.83
C PRO A 144 10.40 -8.74 11.56
N ARG A 145 10.74 -9.78 10.79
CA ARG A 145 11.48 -9.62 9.51
C ARG A 145 10.69 -8.82 8.48
N VAL A 146 9.40 -9.13 8.31
CA VAL A 146 8.53 -8.43 7.35
C VAL A 146 8.30 -6.98 7.80
N THR A 147 8.09 -6.78 9.10
CA THR A 147 7.94 -5.44 9.70
C THR A 147 9.16 -4.57 9.44
N ASP A 148 10.36 -5.13 9.57
CA ASP A 148 11.62 -4.42 9.31
C ASP A 148 11.79 -4.05 7.84
N VAL A 149 11.44 -4.93 6.91
CA VAL A 149 11.48 -4.65 5.47
C VAL A 149 10.48 -3.56 5.11
N LEU A 150 9.21 -3.70 5.51
CA LEU A 150 8.16 -2.72 5.22
C LEU A 150 8.50 -1.35 5.81
N ARG A 151 9.06 -1.30 7.02
CA ARG A 151 9.54 -0.07 7.66
C ARG A 151 10.66 0.59 6.89
N ARG A 152 11.61 -0.18 6.33
CA ARG A 152 12.70 0.39 5.51
C ARG A 152 12.16 0.97 4.22
N ILE A 153 11.28 0.22 3.55
CA ILE A 153 10.60 0.68 2.34
C ILE A 153 9.83 1.97 2.64
N ASP A 154 9.10 2.04 3.76
CA ASP A 154 8.32 3.21 4.16
C ASP A 154 9.18 4.48 4.32
N HIS A 155 10.37 4.36 4.89
CA HIS A 155 11.30 5.49 5.03
C HIS A 155 11.89 5.95 3.68
N VAL A 156 12.25 5.01 2.78
CA VAL A 156 12.86 5.40 1.49
C VAL A 156 11.84 5.88 0.46
N ASN A 157 10.57 5.48 0.61
CA ASN A 157 9.52 5.81 -0.34
C ASN A 157 9.26 7.31 -0.46
N ILE A 158 9.60 8.10 0.57
CA ILE A 158 9.49 9.57 0.49
C ILE A 158 10.40 10.11 -0.62
N PHE A 159 11.63 9.61 -0.76
CA PHE A 159 12.55 10.02 -1.82
C PHE A 159 12.07 9.59 -3.21
N LEU A 160 11.43 8.41 -3.30
CA LEU A 160 10.79 7.95 -4.52
C LEU A 160 9.62 8.86 -4.92
N LEU A 161 8.77 9.25 -3.96
CA LEU A 161 7.64 10.15 -4.25
C LEU A 161 8.11 11.53 -4.70
N ILE A 162 9.18 12.07 -4.10
CA ILE A 162 9.74 13.36 -4.52
C ILE A 162 10.26 13.26 -5.97
N ALA A 163 11.07 12.26 -6.29
CA ALA A 163 11.55 12.04 -7.66
C ALA A 163 10.39 11.79 -8.65
N GLY A 164 9.40 11.00 -8.23
CA GLY A 164 8.18 10.76 -8.98
C GLY A 164 7.40 12.04 -9.27
N THR A 165 7.33 12.98 -8.32
CA THR A 165 6.66 14.29 -8.47
C THR A 165 7.37 15.17 -9.48
N TYR A 166 8.71 15.21 -9.41
CA TYR A 166 9.52 15.99 -10.35
C TYR A 166 9.42 15.50 -11.80
N THR A 167 9.15 14.21 -11.99
CA THR A 167 9.17 13.59 -13.32
C THR A 167 8.12 14.20 -14.27
N PRO A 168 6.82 14.26 -13.96
CA PRO A 168 5.83 14.90 -14.81
C PRO A 168 5.81 16.43 -14.68
N VAL A 169 6.02 17.01 -13.49
CA VAL A 169 5.94 18.49 -13.33
C VAL A 169 7.01 19.21 -14.15
N SER A 170 8.20 18.60 -14.31
CA SER A 170 9.30 19.19 -15.08
C SER A 170 9.00 19.30 -16.57
N PHE A 171 7.94 18.68 -17.09
CA PHE A 171 7.47 18.91 -18.47
C PHE A 171 6.93 20.33 -18.69
N ALA A 172 6.67 21.09 -17.63
CA ALA A 172 6.43 22.52 -17.75
C ALA A 172 7.67 23.32 -18.19
N LEU A 173 8.86 22.72 -18.21
CA LEU A 173 10.13 23.38 -18.51
C LEU A 173 10.71 22.91 -19.85
N ALA A 174 11.66 23.69 -20.38
CA ALA A 174 12.41 23.32 -21.57
C ALA A 174 13.12 21.97 -21.41
N PRO A 175 13.29 21.17 -22.49
CA PRO A 175 13.81 19.80 -22.40
C PRO A 175 15.14 19.65 -21.64
N HIS A 176 16.07 20.59 -21.79
CA HIS A 176 17.35 20.54 -21.10
C HIS A 176 17.19 20.69 -19.57
N MET A 177 16.40 21.66 -19.11
CA MET A 177 16.10 21.85 -17.68
C MET A 177 15.31 20.67 -17.12
N ARG A 178 14.30 20.20 -17.85
CA ARG A 178 13.53 19.02 -17.49
C ARG A 178 14.44 17.82 -17.25
N ASN A 179 15.29 17.51 -18.22
CA ASN A 179 16.16 16.34 -18.16
C ASN A 179 17.21 16.49 -17.03
N ALA A 180 17.73 17.70 -16.79
CA ALA A 180 18.66 17.97 -15.70
C ALA A 180 18.02 17.76 -14.32
N ILE A 181 16.80 18.25 -14.10
CA ILE A 181 16.06 18.07 -12.83
C ILE A 181 15.76 16.59 -12.60
N ILE A 182 15.24 15.90 -13.61
CA ILE A 182 14.91 14.46 -13.52
C ILE A 182 16.19 13.66 -13.23
N ALA A 183 17.27 13.87 -13.97
CA ALA A 183 18.53 13.17 -13.74
C ALA A 183 19.07 13.43 -12.33
N GLY A 184 19.16 14.70 -11.93
CA GLY A 184 19.68 15.08 -10.62
C GLY A 184 18.88 14.47 -9.46
N ILE A 185 17.55 14.57 -9.51
CA ILE A 185 16.71 14.07 -8.41
C ILE A 185 16.73 12.55 -8.33
N TRP A 186 16.70 11.84 -9.47
CA TRP A 186 16.78 10.38 -9.49
C TRP A 186 18.17 9.88 -9.08
N SER A 187 19.25 10.60 -9.41
CA SER A 187 20.58 10.30 -8.89
C SER A 187 20.63 10.45 -7.36
N CYS A 188 20.09 11.54 -6.80
CA CYS A 188 19.98 11.70 -5.35
C CYS A 188 19.14 10.59 -4.71
N THR A 189 18.02 10.21 -5.34
CA THR A 189 17.14 9.14 -4.85
C THR A 189 17.87 7.80 -4.87
N LEU A 190 18.58 7.49 -5.95
CA LEU A 190 19.35 6.25 -6.05
C LEU A 190 20.43 6.18 -4.97
N VAL A 191 21.17 7.26 -4.74
CA VAL A 191 22.16 7.34 -3.65
C VAL A 191 21.50 7.12 -2.29
N ALA A 192 20.37 7.78 -2.02
CA ALA A 192 19.63 7.61 -0.77
C ALA A 192 19.15 6.16 -0.57
N LEU A 193 18.68 5.50 -1.64
CA LEU A 193 18.28 4.09 -1.63
C LEU A 193 19.47 3.17 -1.35
N ILE A 194 20.60 3.38 -2.03
CA ILE A 194 21.83 2.59 -1.83
C ILE A 194 22.31 2.71 -0.38
N ILE A 195 22.35 3.92 0.18
CA ILE A 195 22.72 4.14 1.59
C ILE A 195 21.77 3.36 2.52
N HIS A 196 20.47 3.37 2.26
CA HIS A 196 19.49 2.65 3.09
C HIS A 196 19.59 1.12 2.98
N VAL A 197 19.96 0.61 1.80
CA VAL A 197 20.08 -0.83 1.56
C VAL A 197 21.40 -1.38 2.12
N ILE A 198 22.51 -0.68 1.87
CA ILE A 198 23.85 -1.15 2.23
C ILE A 198 24.18 -0.82 3.69
N TRP A 199 23.85 0.39 4.16
CA TRP A 199 24.28 0.87 5.47
C TRP A 199 23.14 0.87 6.49
N ILE A 200 22.84 -0.32 6.98
CA ILE A 200 21.74 -0.58 7.93
C ILE A 200 21.90 0.20 9.25
N SER A 201 23.13 0.44 9.67
CA SER A 201 23.51 1.16 10.90
C SER A 201 23.86 2.64 10.66
N ALA A 202 23.48 3.22 9.52
CA ALA A 202 23.81 4.59 9.21
C ALA A 202 23.28 5.55 10.31
N PRO A 203 24.08 6.57 10.68
CA PRO A 203 23.70 7.47 11.76
C PRO A 203 22.51 8.34 11.34
N ARG A 204 21.62 8.63 12.30
CA ARG A 204 20.37 9.38 12.05
C ARG A 204 20.57 10.74 11.38
N TRP A 205 21.70 11.41 11.63
CA TRP A 205 22.00 12.71 11.03
C TRP A 205 22.17 12.61 9.51
N LEU A 206 22.64 11.47 8.98
CA LEU A 206 22.84 11.29 7.54
C LEU A 206 21.51 11.37 6.80
N TYR A 207 20.46 10.74 7.33
CA TYR A 207 19.12 10.83 6.76
C TYR A 207 18.58 12.25 6.81
N THR A 208 18.87 13.00 7.88
CA THR A 208 18.47 14.41 7.99
C THR A 208 19.11 15.25 6.88
N VAL A 209 20.39 15.04 6.59
CA VAL A 209 21.08 15.71 5.47
C VAL A 209 20.42 15.39 4.14
N VAL A 210 20.10 14.11 3.89
CA VAL A 210 19.39 13.70 2.67
C VAL A 210 18.05 14.43 2.56
N TYR A 211 17.25 14.49 3.63
CA TYR A 211 15.99 15.25 3.62
C TYR A 211 16.18 16.75 3.32
N ILE A 212 17.24 17.37 3.86
CA ILE A 212 17.56 18.77 3.56
C ILE A 212 17.90 18.96 2.09
N VAL A 213 18.72 18.09 1.49
CA VAL A 213 19.09 18.17 0.06
C VAL A 213 17.84 18.12 -0.82
N PHE A 214 16.91 17.20 -0.55
CA PHE A 214 15.64 17.11 -1.28
C PHE A 214 14.70 18.30 -1.01
N GLY A 215 14.69 18.85 0.20
CA GLY A 215 13.90 20.05 0.53
C GLY A 215 14.43 21.30 -0.18
N VAL A 216 15.76 21.49 -0.19
CA VAL A 216 16.43 22.62 -0.85
C VAL A 216 16.26 22.55 -2.36
N SER A 217 16.35 21.36 -2.97
CA SER A 217 16.08 21.20 -4.40
C SER A 217 14.65 21.63 -4.75
N GLY A 218 13.68 21.34 -3.86
CA GLY A 218 12.32 21.89 -3.83
C GLY A 218 12.25 23.38 -4.15
N VAL A 219 13.00 24.16 -3.38
CA VAL A 219 13.00 25.62 -3.45
C VAL A 219 13.84 26.12 -4.63
N ALA A 220 14.97 25.47 -4.92
CA ALA A 220 15.92 25.89 -5.94
C ALA A 220 15.30 25.98 -7.35
N PHE A 221 14.30 25.13 -7.65
CA PHE A 221 13.65 25.11 -8.96
C PHE A 221 12.39 25.97 -9.06
N MET A 222 11.88 26.53 -7.95
CA MET A 222 10.60 27.25 -7.92
C MET A 222 10.56 28.42 -8.90
N TYR A 223 11.67 29.17 -9.05
CA TYR A 223 11.73 30.29 -9.96
C TYR A 223 11.47 29.87 -11.42
N PHE A 224 12.05 28.75 -11.86
CA PHE A 224 11.84 28.25 -13.24
C PHE A 224 10.38 27.87 -13.50
N PHE A 225 9.71 27.26 -12.52
CA PHE A 225 8.29 26.95 -12.62
C PHE A 225 7.42 28.21 -12.57
N TRP A 226 7.83 29.23 -11.80
CA TRP A 226 7.09 30.49 -11.68
C TRP A 226 7.00 31.23 -13.00
N VAL A 227 8.11 31.30 -13.73
CA VAL A 227 8.19 32.01 -15.02
C VAL A 227 7.80 31.13 -16.22
N SER A 228 7.55 29.84 -16.00
CA SER A 228 7.12 28.94 -17.08
C SER A 228 5.67 29.23 -17.48
N PRO A 229 5.39 29.39 -18.78
CA PRO A 229 4.02 29.51 -19.28
C PRO A 229 3.14 28.29 -18.92
N ALA A 230 3.75 27.11 -18.88
CA ALA A 230 3.05 25.85 -18.63
C ALA A 230 2.80 25.53 -17.15
N ALA A 231 3.42 26.28 -16.22
CA ALA A 231 3.20 26.12 -14.79
C ALA A 231 2.63 27.41 -14.16
N GLY A 232 3.41 28.49 -14.18
CA GLY A 232 3.05 29.77 -13.63
C GLY A 232 2.91 29.81 -12.10
N PRO A 233 2.48 30.96 -11.55
CA PRO A 233 2.41 31.18 -10.10
C PRO A 233 1.50 30.19 -9.36
N ALA A 234 0.37 29.79 -9.95
CA ALA A 234 -0.58 28.89 -9.30
C ALA A 234 0.03 27.51 -9.01
N VAL A 235 0.77 26.95 -9.98
CA VAL A 235 1.51 25.69 -9.79
C VAL A 235 2.56 25.84 -8.71
N VAL A 236 3.32 26.94 -8.69
CA VAL A 236 4.34 27.15 -7.65
C VAL A 236 3.73 27.29 -6.26
N VAL A 237 2.62 28.01 -6.11
CA VAL A 237 1.91 28.13 -4.83
C VAL A 237 1.44 26.76 -4.34
N LEU A 238 0.93 25.90 -5.24
CA LEU A 238 0.56 24.52 -4.89
C LEU A 238 1.77 23.67 -4.50
N LEU A 239 2.89 23.78 -5.22
CA LEU A 239 4.12 23.06 -4.89
C LEU A 239 4.67 23.50 -3.51
N ALA A 240 4.67 24.80 -3.24
CA ALA A 240 5.10 25.39 -1.97
C ALA A 240 4.16 25.00 -0.82
N SER A 241 2.85 25.08 -1.04
CA SER A 241 1.84 24.68 -0.05
C SER A 241 1.96 23.19 0.27
N GLY A 242 2.17 22.35 -0.76
CA GLY A 242 2.38 20.92 -0.56
C GLY A 242 3.66 20.63 0.22
N GLY A 243 4.75 21.34 -0.09
CA GLY A 243 5.99 21.30 0.68
C GLY A 243 5.80 21.71 2.14
N ALA A 244 5.03 22.77 2.39
CA ALA A 244 4.70 23.21 3.74
C ALA A 244 3.89 22.15 4.50
N CYS A 245 2.90 21.49 3.88
CA CYS A 245 2.16 20.39 4.49
C CYS A 245 3.09 19.23 4.90
N TYR A 246 4.04 18.84 4.04
CA TYR A 246 5.03 17.80 4.37
C TYR A 246 5.91 18.21 5.56
N ILE A 247 6.42 19.44 5.55
CA ILE A 247 7.28 19.97 6.62
C ILE A 247 6.53 20.04 7.95
N LEU A 248 5.31 20.60 7.95
CA LEU A 248 4.48 20.71 9.15
C LEU A 248 4.15 19.33 9.73
N GLY A 249 3.78 18.37 8.86
CA GLY A 249 3.59 16.99 9.27
C GLY A 249 4.85 16.39 9.89
N ALA A 250 6.02 16.58 9.26
CA ALA A 250 7.30 16.07 9.73
C ALA A 250 7.71 16.70 11.08
N ILE A 251 7.42 17.98 11.29
CA ILE A 251 7.63 18.67 12.57
C ILE A 251 6.75 18.03 13.66
N VAL A 252 5.46 17.81 13.39
CA VAL A 252 4.57 17.13 14.35
C VAL A 252 5.07 15.72 14.67
N TYR A 253 5.53 14.98 13.66
CA TYR A 253 6.12 13.65 13.85
C TYR A 253 7.37 13.68 14.74
N ALA A 254 8.28 14.63 14.50
CA ALA A 254 9.53 14.78 15.24
C ALA A 254 9.28 15.21 16.70
N LEU A 255 8.39 16.18 16.91
CA LEU A 255 8.02 16.69 18.24
C LEU A 255 7.12 15.72 19.01
N ARG A 256 6.49 14.77 18.32
CA ARG A 256 5.45 13.88 18.84
C ARG A 256 4.29 14.64 19.50
N LYS A 257 4.03 15.86 19.01
CA LYS A 257 3.00 16.77 19.50
C LYS A 257 2.45 17.61 18.33
N PRO A 258 1.15 17.93 18.31
CA PRO A 258 0.14 17.54 19.30
C PRO A 258 -0.25 16.06 19.19
N ASP A 259 -0.80 15.50 20.27
CA ASP A 259 -1.28 14.11 20.35
C ASP A 259 -2.74 14.11 20.85
N PRO A 260 -3.69 14.51 19.98
CA PRO A 260 -5.02 14.95 20.43
C PRO A 260 -5.86 13.81 21.02
N TRP A 261 -5.79 12.61 20.41
CA TRP A 261 -6.46 11.42 20.91
C TRP A 261 -5.54 10.20 20.81
N PRO A 262 -4.62 9.98 21.77
CA PRO A 262 -3.54 8.98 21.64
C PRO A 262 -3.99 7.55 21.34
N ARG A 263 -5.24 7.19 21.69
CA ARG A 263 -5.83 5.88 21.41
C ARG A 263 -6.46 5.77 20.02
N VAL A 264 -6.79 6.88 19.37
CA VAL A 264 -7.57 6.92 18.11
C VAL A 264 -6.79 7.61 17.00
N PHE A 265 -6.34 8.83 17.24
CA PHE A 265 -5.70 9.73 16.29
C PHE A 265 -4.66 10.56 17.02
N GLY A 266 -3.39 10.25 16.79
CA GLY A 266 -2.26 10.90 17.45
C GLY A 266 -1.36 11.68 16.51
N PHE A 267 -0.18 12.03 16.98
CA PHE A 267 0.81 12.79 16.20
C PHE A 267 1.21 12.12 14.88
N HIS A 268 1.21 10.77 14.83
CA HIS A 268 1.54 10.01 13.62
C HIS A 268 0.44 10.14 12.56
N GLU A 269 -0.81 10.16 12.99
CA GLU A 269 -1.95 10.35 12.11
C GLU A 269 -1.99 11.78 11.57
N ILE A 270 -1.59 12.79 12.37
CA ILE A 270 -1.40 14.17 11.87
C ILE A 270 -0.30 14.22 10.81
N PHE A 271 0.81 13.51 11.02
CA PHE A 271 1.86 13.37 10.01
C PHE A 271 1.30 12.77 8.71
N HIS A 272 0.52 11.69 8.78
CA HIS A 272 -0.14 11.10 7.61
C HIS A 272 -1.16 12.05 6.94
N CYS A 273 -1.84 12.90 7.71
CA CYS A 273 -2.68 13.96 7.12
C CYS A 273 -1.82 14.97 6.33
N GLY A 274 -0.69 15.40 6.90
CA GLY A 274 0.25 16.30 6.23
C GLY A 274 0.82 15.72 4.93
N THR A 275 1.15 14.42 4.92
CA THR A 275 1.64 13.74 3.70
C THR A 275 0.57 13.64 2.62
N VAL A 276 -0.68 13.29 2.97
CA VAL A 276 -1.79 13.22 2.01
C VAL A 276 -2.17 14.61 1.49
N ALA A 277 -2.21 15.63 2.35
CA ALA A 277 -2.47 17.01 1.95
C ALA A 277 -1.36 17.53 1.02
N GLY A 278 -0.10 17.29 1.36
CA GLY A 278 1.05 17.64 0.53
C GLY A 278 0.99 17.00 -0.85
N TYR A 279 0.70 15.70 -0.87
CA TYR A 279 0.48 14.95 -2.10
C TYR A 279 -0.67 15.49 -2.95
N ALA A 280 -1.81 15.84 -2.33
CA ALA A 280 -2.95 16.39 -3.05
C ALA A 280 -2.59 17.72 -3.73
N CYS A 281 -1.88 18.62 -3.04
CA CYS A 281 -1.39 19.85 -3.66
C CYS A 281 -0.50 19.58 -4.87
N HIS A 282 0.46 18.65 -4.74
CA HIS A 282 1.38 18.30 -5.84
C HIS A 282 0.66 17.60 -6.99
N MET A 283 -0.29 16.72 -6.72
CA MET A 283 -1.15 16.07 -7.73
C MET A 283 -1.92 17.13 -8.53
N VAL A 284 -2.58 18.08 -7.86
CA VAL A 284 -3.31 19.17 -8.54
C VAL A 284 -2.36 20.05 -9.36
N ALA A 285 -1.19 20.37 -8.85
CA ALA A 285 -0.16 21.11 -9.59
C ALA A 285 0.24 20.40 -10.89
N ILE A 286 0.42 19.07 -10.84
CA ILE A 286 0.76 18.26 -12.02
C ILE A 286 -0.41 18.20 -13.01
N TYR A 287 -1.66 18.07 -12.53
CA TYR A 287 -2.83 18.17 -13.40
C TYR A 287 -2.88 19.50 -14.15
N MET A 288 -2.63 20.61 -13.47
CA MET A 288 -2.61 21.94 -14.11
C MET A 288 -1.55 22.01 -15.21
N VAL A 289 -0.35 21.50 -14.96
CA VAL A 289 0.71 21.42 -15.97
C VAL A 289 0.25 20.59 -17.17
N ILE A 290 -0.30 19.40 -16.94
CA ILE A 290 -0.70 18.48 -18.03
C ILE A 290 -1.82 19.07 -18.88
N VAL A 291 -2.83 19.68 -18.24
CA VAL A 291 -3.94 20.33 -18.95
C VAL A 291 -3.44 21.55 -19.74
N HIS A 292 -2.48 22.31 -19.21
CA HIS A 292 -1.89 23.42 -19.97
C HIS A 292 -1.10 22.93 -21.20
N LEU A 293 -0.48 21.74 -21.11
CA LEU A 293 0.24 21.12 -22.22
C LEU A 293 -0.67 20.43 -23.24
N TRP A 294 -2.00 20.64 -23.16
CA TRP A 294 -2.91 20.17 -24.20
C TRP A 294 -2.69 20.93 -25.52
N PRO A 295 -2.74 20.22 -26.65
CA PRO A 295 -2.58 20.80 -27.98
C PRO A 295 -3.77 21.70 -28.37
#